data_AF-A0A4R3M0I7-F1
#
_entry.id   AF-A0A4R3M0I7-F1
#
_cell.length_a   1.000
_cell.length_b   1.000
_cell.length_c   1.000
_cell.angle_alpha   90.00
_cell.angle_beta   90.00
_cell.angle_gamma   90.00
#
_symmetry.space_group_name_H-M   'P 1'
#
loop_
_entity.id
_entity.type
_entity.pdbx_description
1 polymer ?
#
loop_
_entity_poly.entity_id
_entity_poly.type
_entity_poly.pdbx_seq_one_letter_code
_entity_poly.pdbx_strand_id
1 'polypeptide(L)'
;MATRNELYAKFGITAEAAQLFETELGTLLLCARGLESGWHVVPDGASGRDLLRDIDRSTLGGLLTKLKRHVEIDDDLSARFASALAARNRLNHGFYERHNFKIQTDEGRDVMMADLEALHEELFTAWQLAGAMTSLASEVIMRERERGNQTA
;
A
#
# COMPACT_ATOMS: atom_id res chain seq x y z
N MET A 1 -17.86 -25.16 0.19
CA MET A 1 -17.69 -25.06 1.64
C MET A 1 -16.22 -24.95 1.95
N ALA A 2 -15.82 -23.79 2.46
CA ALA A 2 -14.45 -23.50 2.80
C ALA A 2 -13.99 -24.30 4.03
N THR A 3 -12.80 -24.88 3.93
CA THR A 3 -12.05 -25.45 5.03
C THR A 3 -11.35 -24.36 5.84
N ARG A 4 -10.93 -24.69 7.07
CA ARG A 4 -10.11 -23.77 7.88
C ARG A 4 -8.77 -23.44 7.20
N ASN A 5 -8.18 -24.40 6.49
CA ASN A 5 -6.92 -24.20 5.79
C ASN A 5 -7.07 -23.22 4.62
N GLU A 6 -8.14 -23.35 3.82
CA GLU A 6 -8.44 -22.40 2.75
C GLU A 6 -8.69 -21.00 3.32
N LEU A 7 -9.39 -20.88 4.45
CA LEU A 7 -9.63 -19.61 5.12
C LEU A 7 -8.34 -18.95 5.61
N TYR A 8 -7.44 -19.71 6.25
CA TYR A 8 -6.13 -19.19 6.66
C TYR A 8 -5.26 -18.82 5.46
N ALA A 9 -5.31 -19.60 4.39
CA ALA A 9 -4.61 -19.29 3.14
C ALA A 9 -5.12 -17.99 2.54
N LYS A 10 -6.45 -17.81 2.44
CA LYS A 10 -7.05 -16.58 1.92
C LYS A 10 -6.73 -15.38 2.81
N PHE A 11 -6.71 -15.53 4.14
CA PHE A 11 -6.26 -14.48 5.05
C PHE A 11 -4.83 -14.04 4.72
N GLY A 12 -3.92 -15.01 4.49
CA GLY A 12 -2.54 -14.73 4.08
C GLY A 12 -2.45 -13.97 2.76
N ILE A 13 -3.19 -14.39 1.73
CA ILE A 13 -3.27 -13.70 0.43
C ILE A 13 -3.78 -12.26 0.61
N THR A 14 -4.80 -12.08 1.44
CA THR A 14 -5.37 -10.76 1.73
C THR A 14 -4.36 -9.86 2.46
N ALA A 15 -3.58 -10.45 3.39
CA ALA A 15 -2.53 -9.74 4.12
C ALA A 15 -1.35 -9.36 3.22
N GLU A 16 -0.98 -10.21 2.26
CA GLU A 16 0.03 -9.91 1.25
C GLU A 16 -0.36 -8.66 0.45
N ALA A 17 -1.59 -8.60 -0.07
CA ALA A 17 -2.07 -7.41 -0.79
C ALA A 17 -1.98 -6.13 0.05
N ALA A 18 -2.30 -6.20 1.35
CA ALA A 18 -2.14 -5.06 2.26
C ALA A 18 -0.67 -4.62 2.42
N GLN A 19 0.25 -5.58 2.56
CA GLN A 19 1.68 -5.30 2.71
C GLN A 19 2.29 -4.72 1.43
N LEU A 20 1.88 -5.20 0.26
CA LEU A 20 2.32 -4.68 -1.02
C LEU A 20 1.77 -3.26 -1.26
N PHE A 21 0.52 -2.99 -0.86
CA PHE A 21 0.00 -1.63 -0.85
C PHE A 21 0.82 -0.68 0.04
N GLU A 22 1.16 -1.08 1.26
CA GLU A 22 2.03 -0.30 2.17
C GLU A 22 3.41 -0.04 1.54
N THR A 23 3.99 -1.06 0.91
CA THR A 23 5.29 -0.97 0.23
C THR A 23 5.26 0.01 -0.93
N GLU A 24 4.21 -0.04 -1.76
CA GLU A 24 4.06 0.88 -2.89
C GLU A 24 3.88 2.32 -2.41
N LEU A 25 3.10 2.58 -1.35
CA LEU A 25 2.96 3.93 -0.82
C LEU A 25 4.26 4.49 -0.24
N GLY A 26 5.05 3.64 0.44
CA GLY A 26 6.39 4.03 0.91
C GLY A 26 7.30 4.39 -0.27
N THR A 27 7.32 3.56 -1.30
CA THR A 27 8.11 3.78 -2.52
C THR A 27 7.68 5.05 -3.25
N LEU A 28 6.37 5.28 -3.41
CA LEU A 28 5.82 6.47 -4.03
C LEU A 28 6.20 7.75 -3.24
N LEU A 29 6.17 7.71 -1.91
CA LEU A 29 6.61 8.82 -1.07
C LEU A 29 8.12 9.09 -1.28
N LEU A 30 8.94 8.05 -1.38
CA LEU A 30 10.36 8.18 -1.70
C LEU A 30 10.57 8.83 -3.07
N CYS A 31 9.82 8.40 -4.09
CA CYS A 31 9.86 9.02 -5.42
C CYS A 31 9.48 10.50 -5.39
N ALA A 32 8.34 10.84 -4.76
CA ALA A 32 7.86 12.21 -4.66
C ALA A 32 8.88 13.13 -4.00
N ARG A 33 9.48 12.69 -2.88
CA ARG A 33 10.52 13.43 -2.17
C ARG A 33 11.80 13.57 -2.99
N GLY A 34 12.20 12.52 -3.70
CA GLY A 34 13.36 12.55 -4.59
C GLY A 34 13.19 13.46 -5.80
N LEU A 35 11.96 13.61 -6.29
CA LEU A 35 11.60 14.59 -7.32
C LEU A 35 11.62 16.02 -6.77
N GLU A 36 10.89 16.29 -5.68
CA GLU A 36 10.83 17.62 -5.03
C GLU A 36 12.22 18.13 -4.62
N SER A 37 13.08 17.25 -4.14
CA SER A 37 14.39 17.61 -3.60
C SER A 37 15.53 17.50 -4.62
N GLY A 38 15.23 17.13 -5.88
CA GLY A 38 16.23 17.01 -6.93
C GLY A 38 17.27 15.88 -6.75
N TRP A 39 16.99 14.89 -5.89
CA TRP A 39 17.93 13.80 -5.57
C TRP A 39 18.26 12.89 -6.77
N HIS A 40 17.42 12.93 -7.80
CA HIS A 40 17.64 12.22 -9.06
C HIS A 40 18.69 12.91 -9.96
N VAL A 41 18.94 14.20 -9.75
CA VAL A 41 19.99 14.98 -10.45
C VAL A 41 21.26 15.03 -9.61
N VAL A 42 21.14 15.45 -8.34
CA VAL A 42 22.25 15.49 -7.38
C VAL A 42 21.94 14.53 -6.23
N PRO A 43 22.52 13.33 -6.21
CA PRO A 43 22.20 12.32 -5.20
C PRO A 43 22.48 12.77 -3.77
N ASP A 44 21.46 12.71 -2.92
CA ASP A 44 21.59 12.87 -1.46
C ASP A 44 21.23 11.56 -0.76
N GLY A 45 22.23 10.69 -0.63
CA GLY A 45 22.05 9.39 0.00
C GLY A 45 21.77 9.47 1.50
N ALA A 46 22.14 10.55 2.19
CA ALA A 46 21.88 10.70 3.62
C ALA A 46 20.39 10.95 3.85
N SER A 47 19.84 11.97 3.18
CA SER A 47 18.41 12.29 3.26
C SER A 47 17.52 11.16 2.75
N GLY A 48 17.94 10.46 1.68
CA GLY A 48 17.23 9.29 1.17
C GLY A 48 17.15 8.14 2.19
N ARG A 49 18.25 7.84 2.90
CA ARG A 49 18.26 6.80 3.95
C ARG A 49 17.43 7.19 5.17
N ASP A 50 17.46 8.46 5.57
CA ASP A 50 16.67 8.92 6.70
C ASP A 50 15.17 8.90 6.38
N LEU A 51 14.78 9.24 5.15
CA LEU A 51 13.40 9.09 4.68
C LEU A 51 12.97 7.61 4.66
N LEU A 52 13.82 6.71 4.15
CA LEU A 52 13.51 5.27 4.14
C LEU A 52 13.29 4.74 5.57
N ARG A 53 14.14 5.13 6.53
CA ARG A 53 13.97 4.77 7.94
C ARG A 53 12.67 5.31 8.53
N ASP A 54 12.25 6.51 8.13
CA ASP A 54 10.99 7.10 8.56
C ASP A 54 9.77 6.39 7.93
N ILE A 55 9.87 5.97 6.67
CA ILE A 55 8.87 5.14 5.98
C ILE A 55 8.71 3.80 6.70
N ASP A 56 9.80 3.08 6.97
CA ASP A 56 9.78 1.76 7.60
C ASP A 56 9.13 1.74 9.00
N ARG A 57 9.14 2.87 9.69
CA ARG A 57 8.55 3.02 11.04
C ARG A 57 7.12 3.55 11.01
N SER A 58 6.62 3.92 9.84
CA SER A 58 5.30 4.50 9.69
C SER A 58 4.21 3.44 9.64
N THR A 59 3.06 3.75 10.23
CA THR A 59 1.84 2.99 9.94
C THR A 59 1.31 3.38 8.55
N LEU A 60 0.49 2.53 7.94
CA LEU A 60 -0.18 2.84 6.67
C LEU A 60 -0.89 4.21 6.69
N GLY A 61 -1.63 4.52 7.76
CA GLY A 61 -2.28 5.83 7.91
C GLY A 61 -1.28 6.99 8.02
N GLY A 62 -0.14 6.75 8.68
CA GLY A 62 0.97 7.70 8.73
C GLY A 62 1.58 7.95 7.35
N LEU A 63 1.80 6.90 6.56
CA LEU A 63 2.30 7.00 5.18
C LEU A 63 1.34 7.81 4.30
N LEU A 64 0.03 7.52 4.35
CA LEU A 64 -0.97 8.26 3.58
C LEU A 64 -1.00 9.74 3.96
N THR A 65 -0.91 10.06 5.24
CA THR A 65 -0.86 11.45 5.72
C THR A 65 0.40 12.15 5.21
N LYS A 66 1.55 11.47 5.21
CA LYS A 66 2.81 12.00 4.69
C LYS A 66 2.73 12.23 3.18
N LEU A 67 2.22 11.25 2.43
CA LEU A 67 2.11 11.29 0.97
C LEU A 67 1.26 12.46 0.49
N LYS A 68 0.09 12.70 1.12
CA LYS A 68 -0.81 13.81 0.76
C LYS A 68 -0.20 15.21 0.91
N ARG A 69 0.95 15.34 1.58
CA ARG A 69 1.69 16.62 1.68
C ARG A 69 2.63 16.86 0.49
N HIS A 70 2.91 15.82 -0.29
CA HIS A 70 3.90 15.83 -1.36
C HIS A 70 3.31 15.45 -2.72
N VAL A 71 2.11 14.85 -2.73
CA VAL A 71 1.43 14.41 -3.94
C VAL A 71 0.01 14.94 -3.90
N GLU A 72 -0.40 15.63 -4.95
CA GLU A 72 -1.79 16.01 -5.16
C GLU A 72 -2.60 14.75 -5.50
N ILE A 73 -3.55 14.43 -4.62
CA ILE A 73 -4.40 13.25 -4.73
C ILE A 73 -5.84 13.77 -4.75
N ASP A 74 -6.56 13.50 -5.84
CA ASP A 74 -7.96 13.89 -5.97
C ASP A 74 -8.86 13.20 -4.93
N ASP A 75 -10.10 13.66 -4.81
CA ASP A 75 -11.03 13.17 -3.80
C ASP A 75 -11.38 11.69 -3.98
N ASP A 76 -11.46 11.21 -5.23
CA ASP A 76 -11.79 9.82 -5.56
C ASP A 76 -10.67 8.86 -5.13
N LEU A 77 -9.42 9.18 -5.47
CA LEU A 77 -8.25 8.42 -5.07
C LEU A 77 -8.01 8.52 -3.55
N SER A 78 -8.25 9.69 -2.96
CA SER A 78 -8.22 9.88 -1.52
C SER A 78 -9.22 8.98 -0.80
N ALA A 79 -10.44 8.85 -1.33
CA ALA A 79 -11.48 7.98 -0.80
C ALA A 79 -11.09 6.50 -0.94
N ARG A 80 -10.54 6.08 -2.09
CA ARG A 80 -10.04 4.71 -2.29
C ARG A 80 -8.97 4.33 -1.28
N PHE A 81 -7.97 5.18 -1.06
CA PHE A 81 -6.91 4.90 -0.07
C PHE A 81 -7.44 4.91 1.37
N ALA A 82 -8.44 5.74 1.68
CA ALA A 82 -9.11 5.70 2.99
C ALA A 82 -9.88 4.39 3.19
N SER A 83 -10.58 3.89 2.15
CA SER A 83 -11.25 2.58 2.16
C SER A 83 -10.23 1.45 2.41
N ALA A 84 -9.13 1.44 1.65
CA ALA A 84 -8.08 0.44 1.79
C ALA A 84 -7.42 0.45 3.18
N LEU A 85 -7.20 1.64 3.77
CA LEU A 85 -6.74 1.75 5.16
C LEU A 85 -7.74 1.13 6.14
N ALA A 86 -9.04 1.38 5.96
CA ALA A 86 -10.08 0.78 6.78
C ALA A 86 -10.13 -0.75 6.61
N ALA A 87 -9.99 -1.25 5.38
CA ALA A 87 -9.92 -2.67 5.06
C ALA A 87 -8.70 -3.34 5.73
N ARG A 88 -7.51 -2.74 5.64
CA ARG A 88 -6.28 -3.22 6.28
C ARG A 88 -6.42 -3.27 7.80
N ASN A 89 -6.97 -2.21 8.40
CA ASN A 89 -7.23 -2.17 9.84
C ASN A 89 -8.24 -3.24 10.24
N ARG A 90 -9.27 -3.46 9.43
CA ARG A 90 -10.27 -4.51 9.67
C ARG A 90 -9.66 -5.90 9.64
N LEU A 91 -8.85 -6.20 8.62
CA LEU A 91 -8.14 -7.46 8.46
C LEU A 91 -7.26 -7.76 9.68
N ASN A 92 -6.38 -6.83 10.05
CA ASN A 92 -5.34 -7.07 11.04
C ASN A 92 -5.82 -6.94 12.49
N HIS A 93 -6.81 -6.09 12.76
CA HIS A 93 -7.21 -5.79 14.15
C HIS A 93 -8.52 -6.41 14.59
N GLY A 94 -9.38 -6.88 13.67
CA GLY A 94 -10.69 -7.37 14.10
C GLY A 94 -11.36 -8.39 13.20
N PHE A 95 -10.65 -9.01 12.26
CA PHE A 95 -11.26 -10.00 11.38
C PHE A 95 -11.77 -11.20 12.18
N TYR A 96 -10.90 -11.90 12.92
CA TYR A 96 -11.31 -13.07 13.69
C TYR A 96 -12.23 -12.72 14.86
N GLU A 97 -12.00 -11.59 15.53
CA GLU A 97 -12.86 -11.11 16.63
C GLU A 97 -14.33 -10.94 16.17
N ARG A 98 -14.54 -10.25 15.03
CA ARG A 98 -15.89 -9.99 14.49
C ARG A 98 -16.61 -11.24 14.01
N HIS A 99 -15.87 -12.26 13.58
CA HIS A 99 -16.44 -13.52 13.13
C HIS A 99 -16.59 -14.56 14.25
N ASN A 100 -15.88 -14.39 15.37
CA ASN A 100 -16.04 -15.20 16.58
C ASN A 100 -16.10 -16.71 16.28
N PHE A 101 -17.18 -17.40 16.68
CA PHE A 101 -17.35 -18.84 16.51
C PHE A 101 -17.69 -19.29 15.08
N LYS A 102 -17.89 -18.37 14.12
CA LYS A 102 -18.22 -18.73 12.73
C LYS A 102 -17.22 -19.69 12.10
N ILE A 103 -15.95 -19.61 12.49
CA ILE A 103 -14.90 -20.51 11.98
C ILE A 103 -15.18 -22.00 12.26
N GLN A 104 -16.02 -22.32 13.26
CA GLN A 104 -16.32 -23.70 13.65
C GLN A 104 -17.37 -24.38 12.76
N THR A 105 -18.15 -23.59 12.03
CA THR A 105 -19.22 -24.09 11.16
C THR A 105 -18.87 -23.91 9.70
N ASP A 106 -19.45 -24.76 8.87
CA ASP A 106 -19.27 -24.75 7.42
C ASP A 106 -19.78 -23.45 6.80
N GLU A 107 -21.01 -23.07 7.13
CA GLU A 107 -21.66 -21.84 6.67
C GLU A 107 -20.95 -20.59 7.20
N GLY A 108 -20.49 -20.64 8.46
CA GLY A 108 -19.74 -19.54 9.06
C GLY A 108 -18.38 -19.31 8.38
N ARG A 109 -17.69 -20.37 7.94
CA ARG A 109 -16.45 -20.23 7.17
C ARG A 109 -16.71 -19.70 5.76
N ASP A 110 -17.82 -20.07 5.12
CA ASP A 110 -18.20 -19.49 3.84
C ASP A 110 -18.45 -17.97 3.97
N VAL A 111 -19.08 -17.52 5.05
CA VAL A 111 -19.24 -16.07 5.35
C VAL A 111 -17.90 -15.37 5.57
N MET A 112 -17.00 -16.00 6.32
CA MET A 112 -15.65 -15.46 6.55
C MET A 112 -14.84 -15.37 5.26
N MET A 113 -14.97 -16.37 4.37
CA MET A 113 -14.30 -16.40 3.08
C MET A 113 -14.78 -15.26 2.18
N ALA A 114 -16.10 -15.04 2.10
CA ALA A 114 -16.66 -13.93 1.34
C ALA A 114 -16.17 -12.56 1.84
N ASP A 115 -16.04 -12.41 3.17
CA ASP A 115 -15.50 -11.18 3.77
C ASP A 115 -14.01 -10.97 3.45
N LEU A 116 -13.21 -12.04 3.43
CA LEU A 116 -11.81 -11.96 3.00
C LEU A 116 -11.69 -11.63 1.52
N GLU A 117 -12.58 -12.14 0.66
CA GLU A 117 -12.59 -11.80 -0.76
C GLU A 117 -12.84 -10.30 -0.96
N ALA A 118 -13.84 -9.75 -0.28
CA ALA A 118 -14.14 -8.32 -0.34
C ALA A 118 -12.97 -7.47 0.18
N LEU A 119 -12.36 -7.85 1.32
CA LEU A 119 -11.18 -7.15 1.83
C LEU A 119 -10.01 -7.24 0.87
N HIS A 120 -9.82 -8.40 0.24
CA HIS A 120 -8.76 -8.61 -0.75
C HIS A 120 -8.95 -7.74 -1.98
N GLU A 121 -10.15 -7.67 -2.55
CA GLU A 121 -10.44 -6.82 -3.71
C GLU A 121 -10.15 -5.33 -3.43
N GLU A 122 -10.56 -4.83 -2.26
CA GLU A 122 -10.29 -3.44 -1.84
C GLU A 122 -8.78 -3.16 -1.74
N LEU A 123 -8.04 -4.05 -1.06
CA LEU A 123 -6.60 -3.90 -0.84
C LEU A 123 -5.80 -4.08 -2.13
N PHE A 124 -6.17 -5.06 -2.95
CA PHE A 124 -5.53 -5.36 -4.22
C PHE A 124 -5.71 -4.21 -5.21
N THR A 125 -6.92 -3.65 -5.31
CA THR A 125 -7.17 -2.48 -6.17
C THR A 125 -6.33 -1.28 -5.73
N ALA A 126 -6.26 -1.02 -4.42
CA ALA A 126 -5.44 0.07 -3.89
C ALA A 126 -3.94 -0.17 -4.15
N TRP A 127 -3.46 -1.40 -4.01
CA TRP A 127 -2.10 -1.79 -4.36
C TRP A 127 -1.81 -1.53 -5.84
N GLN A 128 -2.67 -1.98 -6.76
CA GLN A 128 -2.49 -1.76 -8.19
C GLN A 128 -2.42 -0.28 -8.55
N LEU A 129 -3.30 0.54 -7.95
CA LEU A 129 -3.28 2.00 -8.15
C LEU A 129 -1.98 2.63 -7.66
N ALA A 130 -1.55 2.30 -6.44
CA ALA A 130 -0.29 2.79 -5.90
C ALA A 130 0.90 2.35 -6.76
N GLY A 131 0.94 1.09 -7.19
CA GLY A 131 2.00 0.58 -8.07
C GLY A 131 2.04 1.27 -9.44
N ALA A 132 0.88 1.59 -10.02
CA ALA A 132 0.82 2.36 -11.25
C ALA A 132 1.41 3.77 -11.06
N MET A 133 1.08 4.44 -9.96
CA MET A 133 1.63 5.75 -9.61
C MET A 133 3.15 5.67 -9.39
N THR A 134 3.64 4.67 -8.64
CA THR A 134 5.06 4.44 -8.40
C THR A 134 5.82 4.22 -9.70
N SER A 135 5.25 3.43 -10.61
CA SER A 135 5.83 3.15 -11.93
C SER A 135 5.98 4.43 -12.74
N LEU A 136 4.91 5.24 -12.83
CA LEU A 136 4.94 6.53 -13.51
C LEU A 136 5.98 7.49 -12.91
N ALA A 137 6.02 7.60 -11.58
CA ALA A 137 6.99 8.47 -10.90
C ALA A 137 8.44 8.01 -11.14
N SER A 138 8.68 6.69 -11.12
CA SER A 138 9.98 6.09 -11.40
C SER A 138 10.43 6.34 -12.84
N GLU A 139 9.52 6.25 -13.82
CA GLU A 139 9.82 6.57 -15.21
C GLU A 139 10.24 8.04 -15.38
N VAL A 140 9.56 8.97 -14.70
CA VAL A 140 9.94 10.40 -14.72
C VAL A 140 11.35 10.59 -14.17
N ILE A 141 11.65 9.99 -13.01
CA ILE A 141 12.98 10.03 -12.39
C ILE A 141 14.07 9.53 -13.36
N MET A 142 13.83 8.40 -14.03
CA MET A 142 14.79 7.84 -14.98
C MET A 142 15.02 8.75 -16.18
N ARG A 143 13.95 9.31 -16.77
CA ARG A 143 14.04 10.22 -17.93
C ARG A 143 14.81 11.50 -17.59
N GLU A 144 14.56 12.09 -16.43
CA GLU A 144 15.26 13.32 -15.99
C GLU A 144 16.75 13.05 -15.74
N ARG A 145 17.10 11.88 -15.19
CA ARG A 145 18.50 11.46 -15.02
C ARG A 145 19.23 11.31 -16.35
N GLU A 146 18.59 10.72 -17.35
CA GLU A 146 19.16 10.58 -18.70
C GLU A 146 19.39 11.94 -19.38
N ARG A 147 18.45 12.88 -19.22
CA ARG A 147 18.59 14.25 -19.75
C ARG A 147 19.74 15.01 -19.09
N GLY A 148 19.87 14.92 -17.78
CA GLY A 148 20.97 15.55 -17.03
C GLY A 148 22.35 15.05 -17.46
N ASN A 149 22.47 13.76 -17.78
CA ASN A 149 23.72 13.17 -18.28
C ASN A 149 24.08 13.58 -19.72
N GLN A 150 23.13 14.03 -20.53
CA GLN A 150 23.39 14.49 -21.91
C GLN A 150 23.80 15.96 -21.99
N THR A 151 23.62 16.73 -20.91
CA THR A 151 23.92 18.18 -20.85
C THR A 151 25.14 18.52 -19.99
N ALA A 152 25.78 17.53 -19.36
CA ALA A 152 27.01 17.64 -18.58
C ALA A 152 28.22 17.13 -19.39
#